data_AF-A0A2Z4INL3-F1
#
_entry.id   AF-A0A2Z4INL3-F1
#
_cell.length_a   1.000
_cell.length_b   1.000
_cell.length_c   1.000
_cell.angle_alpha   90.00
_cell.angle_beta   90.00
_cell.angle_gamma   90.00
#
_symmetry.space_group_name_H-M   'P 1'
#
loop_
_entity.id
_entity.type
_entity.pdbx_description
1 polymer ?
#
loop_
_entity_poly.entity_id
_entity_poly.type
_entity_poly.pdbx_seq_one_letter_code
_entity_poly.pdbx_strand_id
1 'polypeptide(L)'
;MAEKKELTAEEIKALQDKNKALEAELVTAYSAQAKAEEARKEAEEAKAKAEEDSKAKDAIIEELNAEMAKKDAAVADANEKSAGKPIIKVGKESYKFVVKKFVHNYKGKRVEVDEETLRKDSDLVKELIKIRSGVLVKMEGGK
;
A
#
# COMPACT_ATOMS: atom_id res chain seq x y z
N MET A 1 -78.01 -37.16 10.72
CA MET A 1 -77.70 -37.78 9.41
C MET A 1 -76.99 -36.72 8.59
N ALA A 2 -75.76 -36.95 8.15
CA ALA A 2 -75.07 -36.01 7.27
C ALA A 2 -75.57 -36.29 5.85
N GLU A 3 -76.34 -35.35 5.29
CA GLU A 3 -76.73 -35.42 3.88
C GLU A 3 -75.46 -35.41 3.02
N LYS A 4 -75.26 -36.47 2.24
CA LYS A 4 -74.28 -36.46 1.16
C LYS A 4 -74.79 -35.49 0.11
N LYS A 5 -74.20 -34.30 0.06
CA LYS A 5 -74.34 -33.39 -1.07
C LYS A 5 -73.68 -34.05 -2.28
N GLU A 6 -74.47 -34.60 -3.19
CA GLU A 6 -73.96 -35.04 -4.49
C GLU A 6 -73.66 -33.81 -5.34
N LEU A 7 -72.43 -33.73 -5.82
CA LEU A 7 -71.99 -32.65 -6.70
C LEU A 7 -72.72 -32.77 -8.04
N THR A 8 -73.21 -31.63 -8.52
CA THR A 8 -73.82 -31.54 -9.84
C THR A 8 -72.77 -31.68 -10.94
N ALA A 9 -73.18 -32.07 -12.15
CA ALA A 9 -72.27 -32.21 -13.29
C ALA A 9 -71.51 -30.90 -13.62
N GLU A 10 -72.12 -29.74 -13.38
CA GLU A 10 -71.46 -28.43 -13.53
C GLU A 10 -70.36 -28.22 -12.49
N GLU A 11 -70.59 -28.57 -11.22
CA GLU A 11 -69.59 -28.46 -10.16
C GLU A 11 -68.40 -29.40 -10.41
N ILE A 12 -68.66 -30.62 -10.91
CA ILE A 12 -67.62 -31.58 -11.28
C ILE A 12 -66.76 -31.02 -12.42
N LYS A 13 -67.38 -30.45 -13.47
CA LYS A 13 -66.65 -29.84 -14.59
C LYS A 13 -65.81 -28.64 -14.15
N ALA A 14 -66.37 -27.77 -13.31
CA ALA A 14 -65.65 -26.62 -12.77
C ALA A 14 -64.45 -27.04 -11.90
N LEU A 15 -64.55 -28.15 -11.15
CA LEU A 15 -63.43 -28.70 -10.38
C LEU A 15 -62.35 -29.31 -11.28
N GLN A 16 -62.73 -29.98 -12.36
CA GLN A 16 -61.78 -30.51 -13.35
C GLN A 16 -61.02 -29.39 -14.06
N ASP A 17 -61.70 -28.32 -14.46
CA ASP A 17 -61.07 -27.16 -15.09
C ASP A 17 -60.11 -26.46 -14.11
N LYS A 18 -60.49 -26.34 -12.83
CA LYS A 18 -59.60 -25.81 -11.77
C LYS A 18 -58.39 -26.70 -11.52
N ASN A 19 -58.56 -28.01 -11.45
CA ASN A 19 -57.44 -28.93 -11.28
C ASN A 19 -56.46 -28.83 -12.45
N LYS A 20 -56.97 -28.75 -13.68
CA LYS A 20 -56.13 -28.57 -14.87
C LYS A 20 -55.38 -27.24 -14.86
N ALA A 21 -56.02 -26.16 -14.38
CA ALA A 21 -55.35 -24.87 -14.20
C ALA A 21 -54.26 -24.93 -13.13
N LEU A 22 -54.54 -25.56 -11.98
CA LEU A 22 -53.58 -25.74 -10.89
C LEU A 22 -52.39 -26.62 -11.31
N GLU A 23 -52.62 -27.67 -12.10
CA GLU A 23 -51.55 -28.49 -12.68
C GLU A 23 -50.65 -27.68 -13.61
N ALA A 24 -51.23 -26.82 -14.45
CA ALA A 24 -50.46 -25.94 -15.32
C ALA A 24 -49.64 -24.89 -14.53
N GLU A 25 -50.21 -24.34 -13.46
CA GLU A 25 -49.51 -23.43 -12.54
C GLU A 25 -48.37 -24.12 -11.81
N LEU A 26 -48.57 -25.36 -11.32
CA LEU A 26 -47.54 -26.16 -10.68
C LEU A 26 -46.36 -26.42 -11.62
N VAL A 27 -46.63 -26.83 -12.87
CA VAL A 27 -45.57 -27.03 -13.87
C VAL A 27 -44.80 -25.74 -14.13
N THR A 28 -45.50 -24.60 -14.23
CA THR A 28 -44.86 -23.29 -14.41
C THR A 28 -43.99 -22.92 -13.21
N ALA A 29 -44.50 -23.11 -11.99
CA ALA A 29 -43.78 -22.82 -10.75
C ALA A 29 -42.51 -23.69 -10.60
N TYR A 30 -42.59 -24.99 -10.88
CA TYR A 30 -41.42 -25.87 -10.86
C TYR A 30 -40.39 -25.49 -11.91
N SER A 31 -40.81 -25.11 -13.11
CA SER A 31 -39.90 -24.65 -14.15
C SER A 31 -39.20 -23.33 -13.78
N ALA A 32 -39.90 -22.42 -13.10
CA ALA A 32 -39.35 -21.17 -12.61
C ALA A 32 -38.36 -21.42 -11.46
N GLN A 33 -38.69 -22.35 -10.55
CA GLN A 33 -37.81 -22.76 -9.46
C GLN A 33 -36.50 -23.38 -9.98
N ALA A 34 -36.59 -24.28 -10.97
CA ALA A 34 -35.40 -24.89 -11.57
C ALA A 34 -34.46 -23.84 -12.18
N LYS A 35 -35.01 -22.88 -12.93
CA LYS A 35 -34.23 -21.76 -13.49
C LYS A 35 -33.61 -20.87 -12.41
N ALA A 36 -34.33 -20.60 -11.33
CA ALA A 36 -33.81 -19.81 -10.22
C ALA A 36 -32.68 -20.55 -9.48
N GLU A 37 -32.76 -21.87 -9.36
CA GLU A 37 -31.71 -22.69 -8.76
C GLU A 37 -30.45 -22.74 -9.63
N GLU A 38 -30.59 -22.86 -10.95
CA GLU A 38 -29.45 -22.76 -11.89
C GLU A 38 -28.78 -21.38 -11.80
N ALA A 39 -29.56 -20.30 -11.86
CA ALA A 39 -29.02 -18.94 -11.74
C ALA A 39 -28.31 -18.71 -10.39
N ARG A 40 -28.80 -19.34 -9.31
CA ARG A 40 -28.14 -19.28 -7.99
C ARG A 40 -26.80 -20.00 -7.99
N LYS A 41 -26.70 -21.20 -8.61
CA LYS A 41 -25.44 -21.94 -8.72
C LYS A 41 -24.41 -21.17 -9.53
N GLU A 42 -24.80 -20.61 -10.67
CA GLU A 42 -23.91 -19.78 -11.49
C GLU A 42 -23.39 -18.54 -10.73
N ALA A 43 -24.27 -17.88 -9.97
CA ALA A 43 -23.88 -16.73 -9.15
C ALA A 43 -22.90 -17.12 -8.02
N GLU A 44 -23.08 -18.30 -7.43
CA GLU A 44 -22.19 -18.83 -6.39
C GLU A 44 -20.80 -19.17 -6.94
N GLU A 45 -20.73 -19.82 -8.09
CA GLU A 45 -19.47 -20.11 -8.80
C GLU A 45 -18.74 -18.82 -9.20
N ALA A 46 -19.48 -17.83 -9.74
CA ALA A 46 -18.91 -16.54 -10.11
C ALA A 46 -18.35 -15.79 -8.88
N LYS A 47 -19.04 -15.87 -7.74
CA LYS A 47 -18.58 -15.28 -6.48
C LYS A 47 -17.32 -15.97 -5.96
N ALA A 48 -17.28 -17.30 -5.97
CA ALA A 48 -16.11 -18.07 -5.55
C ALA A 48 -14.87 -17.70 -6.37
N LYS A 49 -15.02 -17.58 -7.70
CA LYS A 49 -13.94 -17.16 -8.60
C LYS A 49 -13.48 -15.72 -8.34
N ALA A 50 -14.41 -14.80 -8.08
CA ALA A 50 -14.07 -13.41 -7.74
C ALA A 50 -13.31 -13.30 -6.41
N GLU A 51 -13.66 -14.12 -5.41
CA GLU A 51 -12.93 -14.19 -4.14
C GLU A 51 -11.51 -14.75 -4.31
N GLU A 52 -11.32 -15.75 -5.18
CA GLU A 52 -10.00 -16.28 -5.52
C GLU A 52 -9.12 -15.25 -6.25
N ASP A 53 -9.68 -14.57 -7.26
CA ASP A 53 -9.00 -13.48 -7.98
C ASP A 53 -8.63 -12.32 -7.04
N SER A 54 -9.47 -12.01 -6.05
CA SER A 54 -9.17 -10.97 -5.04
C SER A 54 -7.97 -11.36 -4.19
N LYS A 55 -7.94 -12.60 -3.67
CA LYS A 55 -6.82 -13.09 -2.85
C LYS A 55 -5.51 -13.11 -3.64
N ALA A 56 -5.57 -13.48 -4.92
CA ALA A 56 -4.39 -13.44 -5.80
C ALA A 56 -3.87 -12.01 -5.98
N LYS A 57 -4.75 -11.02 -6.15
CA LYS A 57 -4.36 -9.60 -6.24
C LYS A 57 -3.77 -9.08 -4.94
N ASP A 58 -4.33 -9.47 -3.79
CA ASP A 58 -3.80 -9.07 -2.48
C ASP A 58 -2.36 -9.57 -2.26
N ALA A 59 -2.08 -10.81 -2.66
CA ALA A 59 -0.72 -11.38 -2.59
C ALA A 59 0.28 -10.62 -3.48
N ILE A 60 -0.14 -10.22 -4.69
CA ILE A 60 0.69 -9.41 -5.60
C ILE A 60 0.97 -8.02 -5.02
N ILE A 61 -0.02 -7.40 -4.37
CA ILE A 61 0.15 -6.10 -3.72
C ILE A 61 1.15 -6.20 -2.57
N GLU A 62 1.10 -7.27 -1.77
CA GLU A 62 2.05 -7.50 -0.68
C GLU A 62 3.49 -7.67 -1.21
N GLU A 63 3.68 -8.45 -2.28
CA GLU A 63 4.99 -8.63 -2.92
C GLU A 63 5.54 -7.31 -3.49
N LEU A 64 4.71 -6.54 -4.19
CA LEU A 64 5.09 -5.23 -4.73
C LEU A 64 5.47 -4.25 -3.62
N ASN A 65 4.73 -4.21 -2.51
CA ASN A 65 5.06 -3.37 -1.37
C ASN A 65 6.40 -3.76 -0.74
N ALA A 66 6.69 -5.06 -0.62
CA ALA A 66 7.97 -5.54 -0.13
C ALA A 66 9.13 -5.17 -1.08
N GLU A 67 8.90 -5.21 -2.39
CA GLU A 67 9.90 -4.82 -3.38
C GLU A 67 10.15 -3.30 -3.39
N MET A 68 9.10 -2.48 -3.26
CA MET A 68 9.22 -1.04 -3.11
C MET A 68 10.03 -0.68 -1.86
N ALA A 69 9.74 -1.29 -0.71
CA ALA A 69 10.50 -1.04 0.52
C ALA A 69 11.99 -1.37 0.37
N LYS A 70 12.33 -2.47 -0.34
CA LYS A 70 13.73 -2.83 -0.65
C LYS A 70 14.39 -1.78 -1.56
N LYS A 71 13.69 -1.32 -2.60
CA LYS A 71 14.19 -0.30 -3.53
C LYS A 71 14.38 1.04 -2.83
N ASP A 72 13.44 1.46 -1.99
CA ASP A 72 13.56 2.69 -1.19
C ASP A 72 14.76 2.63 -0.24
N ALA A 73 14.98 1.51 0.43
CA ALA A 73 16.16 1.30 1.28
C ALA A 73 17.46 1.38 0.46
N ALA A 74 17.49 0.78 -0.73
CA ALA A 74 18.64 0.85 -1.63
C ALA A 74 18.90 2.28 -2.14
N VAL A 75 17.84 3.04 -2.44
CA VAL A 75 17.94 4.45 -2.84
C VAL A 75 18.43 5.31 -1.67
N ALA A 76 17.95 5.09 -0.45
CA ALA A 76 18.41 5.78 0.74
C ALA A 76 19.91 5.53 1.01
N ASP A 77 20.33 4.27 0.95
CA ASP A 77 21.74 3.88 1.11
C ASP A 77 22.62 4.46 -0.02
N ALA A 78 22.13 4.44 -1.27
CA ALA A 78 22.83 5.05 -2.40
C ALA A 78 22.93 6.57 -2.28
N ASN A 79 21.88 7.26 -1.81
CA ASN A 79 21.90 8.70 -1.55
C ASN A 79 22.87 9.07 -0.43
N GLU A 80 22.91 8.29 0.65
CA GLU A 80 23.88 8.52 1.74
C GLU A 80 25.33 8.32 1.27
N LYS A 81 25.57 7.34 0.39
CA LYS A 81 26.90 7.09 -0.20
C LYS A 81 27.29 8.11 -1.27
N SER A 82 26.32 8.63 -2.04
CA SER A 82 26.56 9.50 -3.19
C SER A 82 26.51 11.00 -2.88
N ALA A 83 25.96 11.42 -1.74
CA ALA A 83 25.89 12.84 -1.33
C ALA A 83 27.28 13.53 -1.27
N GLY A 84 28.37 12.77 -1.34
CA GLY A 84 29.72 13.30 -1.26
C GLY A 84 30.00 13.86 0.14
N LYS A 85 31.26 13.93 0.53
CA LYS A 85 31.58 14.62 1.79
C LYS A 85 31.51 16.14 1.55
N PRO A 86 30.92 16.93 2.45
CA PRO A 86 30.79 18.37 2.26
C PRO A 86 32.15 19.05 2.05
N ILE A 87 32.21 19.99 1.11
CA ILE A 87 33.40 20.80 0.85
C ILE A 87 33.17 22.22 1.37
N ILE A 88 34.00 22.65 2.32
CA ILE A 88 34.00 24.00 2.87
C ILE A 88 35.13 24.81 2.22
N LYS A 89 34.79 25.94 1.60
CA LYS A 89 35.77 26.86 1.00
C LYS A 89 36.11 27.97 1.97
N VAL A 90 37.40 28.18 2.22
CA VAL A 90 37.92 29.26 3.06
C VAL A 90 38.93 30.05 2.23
N GLY A 91 38.50 31.21 1.71
CA GLY A 91 39.30 31.96 0.76
C GLY A 91 39.60 31.13 -0.50
N LYS A 92 40.89 30.89 -0.79
CA LYS A 92 41.35 30.07 -1.93
C LYS A 92 41.50 28.58 -1.59
N GLU A 93 41.36 28.20 -0.32
CA GLU A 93 41.58 26.83 0.13
C GLU A 93 40.24 26.09 0.24
N SER A 94 40.26 24.79 -0.09
CA SER A 94 39.10 23.91 0.01
C SER A 94 39.38 22.81 1.02
N TYR A 95 38.44 22.59 1.93
CA TYR A 95 38.52 21.60 3.00
C TYR A 95 37.37 20.60 2.89
N LYS A 96 37.69 19.32 2.99
CA LYS A 96 36.71 18.24 3.06
C LYS A 96 36.30 18.05 4.51
N PHE A 97 35.00 18.18 4.79
CA PHE A 97 34.43 17.86 6.10
C PHE A 97 34.25 16.35 6.18
N VAL A 98 35.06 15.67 6.99
CA VAL A 98 35.16 14.20 6.94
C VAL A 98 34.16 13.47 7.84
N VAL A 99 33.51 14.18 8.76
CA VAL A 99 32.53 13.69 9.74
C VAL A 99 31.18 14.37 9.48
N LYS A 100 30.05 13.68 9.71
CA LYS A 100 28.70 14.21 9.48
C LYS A 100 28.31 15.29 10.51
N LYS A 101 28.65 15.05 11.78
CA LYS A 101 28.41 15.94 12.91
C LYS A 101 29.33 15.60 14.09
N PHE A 102 29.72 16.60 14.89
CA PHE A 102 30.50 16.39 16.12
C PHE A 102 30.23 17.51 17.13
N VAL A 103 30.63 17.34 18.39
CA VAL A 103 30.47 18.37 19.42
C VAL A 103 31.81 19.06 19.66
N HIS A 104 31.84 20.39 19.59
CA HIS A 104 33.01 21.22 19.84
C HIS A 104 32.74 22.26 20.91
N ASN A 105 33.72 22.52 21.78
CA ASN A 105 33.64 23.63 22.72
C ASN A 105 34.11 24.90 22.03
N TYR A 106 33.17 25.76 21.66
CA TYR A 106 33.43 27.01 20.96
C TYR A 106 32.92 28.19 21.79
N LYS A 107 33.78 29.20 22.04
CA LYS A 107 33.45 30.39 22.86
C LYS A 107 32.84 30.05 24.23
N GLY A 108 33.33 28.98 24.87
CA GLY A 108 32.86 28.53 26.19
C GLY A 108 31.52 27.78 26.18
N LYS A 109 30.94 27.47 25.01
CA LYS A 109 29.72 26.67 24.87
C LYS A 109 29.99 25.38 24.11
N ARG A 110 29.30 24.30 24.49
CA ARG A 110 29.23 23.07 23.68
C ARG A 110 28.31 23.32 22.49
N VAL A 111 28.85 23.26 21.28
CA VAL A 111 28.12 23.46 20.03
C VAL A 111 28.14 22.14 19.25
N GLU A 112 26.99 21.72 18.73
CA GLU A 112 26.91 20.65 17.73
C GLU A 112 27.28 21.26 16.38
N VAL A 113 28.35 20.73 15.78
CA VAL A 113 28.94 21.23 14.54
C VAL A 113 28.62 20.26 13.42
N ASP A 114 27.82 20.73 12.48
CA ASP A 114 27.47 20.08 11.22
C ASP A 114 27.89 20.97 10.02
N GLU A 115 27.60 20.52 8.80
CA GLU A 115 27.92 21.29 7.59
C GLU A 115 27.28 22.69 7.59
N GLU A 116 26.02 22.79 8.01
CA GLU A 116 25.28 24.06 8.00
C GLU A 116 25.89 25.07 8.98
N THR A 117 26.28 24.60 10.16
CA THR A 117 26.97 25.39 11.18
C THR A 117 28.31 25.92 10.65
N LEU A 118 29.09 25.09 9.97
CA LEU A 118 30.37 25.50 9.36
C LEU A 118 30.20 26.47 8.21
N ARG A 119 29.09 26.39 7.44
CA ARG A 119 28.78 27.36 6.39
C ARG A 119 28.38 28.73 6.96
N LYS A 120 27.76 28.76 8.13
CA LYS A 120 27.26 29.99 8.78
C LYS A 120 28.29 30.67 9.67
N ASP A 121 29.20 29.92 10.32
CA ASP A 121 30.18 30.47 11.25
C ASP A 121 31.63 30.28 10.73
N SER A 122 32.12 31.32 10.05
CA SER A 122 33.48 31.32 9.50
C SER A 122 34.59 31.31 10.57
N ASP A 123 34.31 31.79 11.78
CA ASP A 123 35.31 31.85 12.85
C ASP A 123 35.47 30.49 13.52
N LEU A 124 34.39 29.72 13.64
CA LEU A 124 34.45 28.32 14.02
C LEU A 124 35.29 27.50 13.03
N VAL A 125 35.12 27.72 11.73
CA VAL A 125 35.93 27.04 10.69
C VAL A 125 37.42 27.36 10.86
N LYS A 126 37.77 28.64 11.04
CA LYS A 126 39.16 29.06 11.27
C LYS A 126 39.75 28.42 12.53
N GLU A 127 38.97 28.34 13.61
CA GLU A 127 39.40 27.68 14.85
C GLU A 127 39.70 26.20 14.62
N LEU A 128 38.79 25.48 13.96
CA LEU A 128 38.93 24.06 13.68
C LEU A 128 40.16 23.75 12.80
N ILE A 129 40.49 24.65 11.87
CA ILE A 129 41.72 24.59 11.08
C ILE A 129 42.94 24.86 11.97
N LYS A 130 42.89 25.90 12.80
CA LYS A 130 43.99 26.29 13.70
C LYS A 130 44.36 25.17 14.68
N ILE A 131 43.37 24.47 15.23
CA ILE A 131 43.59 23.36 16.18
C ILE A 131 43.91 22.03 15.50
N ARG A 132 43.96 21.96 14.16
CA ARG A 132 44.18 20.73 13.39
C ARG A 132 43.26 19.59 13.82
N SER A 133 41.98 19.89 13.99
CA SER A 133 40.94 19.01 14.55
C SER A 133 40.74 17.66 13.83
N GLY A 134 41.37 17.43 12.68
CA GLY A 134 41.21 16.21 11.87
C GLY A 134 39.86 16.11 11.15
N VAL A 135 38.85 16.89 11.58
CA VAL A 135 37.51 16.92 10.97
C VAL A 135 37.45 17.72 9.67
N LEU A 136 38.40 18.63 9.46
CA LEU A 136 38.59 19.39 8.23
C LEU A 136 39.93 18.98 7.60
N VAL A 137 39.87 18.31 6.45
CA VAL A 137 41.06 17.88 5.71
C VAL A 137 41.24 18.76 4.49
N LYS A 138 42.37 19.46 4.39
CA LYS A 138 42.68 20.29 3.22
C LYS A 138 42.75 19.41 1.98
N MET A 139 42.01 19.79 0.93
CA MET A 139 42.09 19.10 -0.35
C MET A 139 43.26 19.71 -1.15
N GLU A 140 44.26 18.88 -1.46
CA GLU A 140 45.33 19.24 -2.40
C GLU A 140 44.75 19.16 -3.82
N GLY A 141 44.37 20.30 -4.40
CA GLY A 141 43.81 20.33 -5.75
C GLY A 141 42.92 21.51 -6.13
N GLY A 142 43.07 22.67 -5.49
CA GLY A 142 42.42 23.90 -5.97
C GLY A 142 43.25 24.59 -7.06
N LYS A 143 43.17 24.10 -8.29
CA LYS A 143 43.44 24.91 -9.49
C LYS A 143 42.12 25.14 -10.22
#